data_AF-A0A2V8K8J4-F1
#
_entry.id   AF-A0A2V8K8J4-F1
#
_cell.length_a   1.000
_cell.length_b   1.000
_cell.length_c   1.000
_cell.angle_alpha   90.00
_cell.angle_beta   90.00
_cell.angle_gamma   90.00
#
_symmetry.space_group_name_H-M   'P 1'
#
loop_
_entity.id
_entity.type
_entity.pdbx_description
1 polymer ?
#
loop_
_entity_poly.entity_id
_entity_poly.type
_entity_poly.pdbx_seq_one_letter_code
_entity_poly.pdbx_strand_id
1 'polypeptide(L)' 'MRALKIFGGMLIVWCSFVAWGQQTRKATLFEGARLIMGDGGAPIESSAFVVENDRFASVGRKGEIQAPPGAAG' A
#
# COMPACT_ATOMS: atom_id res chain seq x y z
N MET A 1 30.15 -37.87 33.37
CA MET A 1 28.70 -38.16 33.33
C MET A 1 28.02 -36.92 32.75
N ARG A 2 28.04 -36.78 31.42
CA ARG A 2 26.86 -36.85 30.52
C ARG A 2 25.83 -35.73 30.75
N ALA A 3 26.12 -34.55 30.23
CA ALA A 3 25.11 -33.65 29.66
C ALA A 3 25.65 -33.12 28.32
N LEU A 4 25.78 -34.08 27.41
CA LEU A 4 26.15 -33.94 26.02
C LEU A 4 24.83 -33.80 25.24
N LYS A 5 24.75 -32.81 24.33
CA LYS A 5 23.76 -32.64 23.24
C LYS A 5 22.36 -32.15 23.62
N ILE A 6 22.18 -30.83 23.65
CA ILE A 6 20.91 -30.19 23.24
C ILE A 6 21.28 -29.22 22.11
N PHE A 7 21.29 -29.73 20.87
CA PHE A 7 20.34 -29.32 19.82
C PHE A 7 20.46 -27.80 19.53
N GLY A 8 21.27 -27.34 18.58
CA GLY A 8 21.29 -27.85 17.20
C GLY A 8 19.91 -27.68 16.54
N GLY A 9 19.24 -26.54 16.74
CA GLY A 9 17.88 -26.35 16.20
C GLY A 9 17.29 -24.93 16.31
N MET A 10 18.10 -23.90 16.58
CA MET A 10 17.62 -22.52 16.77
C MET A 10 18.24 -21.56 15.74
N LEU A 11 18.10 -21.89 14.45
CA LEU A 11 18.47 -20.98 13.35
C LEU A 11 17.54 -21.07 12.13
N ILE A 12 16.52 -21.96 12.16
CA ILE A 12 15.53 -22.10 11.09
C ILE A 12 14.23 -21.33 11.39
N VAL A 13 14.03 -20.88 12.63
CA VAL A 13 12.82 -20.14 13.07
C VAL A 13 13.00 -18.62 12.95
N TRP A 14 13.44 -18.14 11.78
CA TRP A 14 13.37 -16.70 11.46
C TRP A 14 12.83 -16.45 10.05
N CYS A 15 12.92 -17.41 9.13
CA CYS A 15 12.56 -17.15 7.74
C CYS A 15 11.03 -17.13 7.47
N SER A 16 10.21 -17.65 8.39
CA SER A 16 8.78 -17.83 8.10
C SER A 16 7.89 -16.63 8.45
N PHE A 17 8.41 -15.56 9.04
CA PHE A 17 7.59 -14.40 9.44
C PHE A 17 7.43 -13.32 8.34
N VAL A 18 8.11 -13.45 7.19
CA VAL A 18 8.11 -12.42 6.14
C VAL A 18 7.02 -12.60 5.06
N ALA A 19 6.28 -13.71 5.05
CA ALA A 19 5.41 -14.04 3.91
C ALA A 19 3.89 -13.82 4.13
N TRP A 20 3.45 -13.31 5.29
CA TRP A 20 2.02 -13.07 5.56
C TRP A 20 1.75 -11.57 5.68
N GLY A 21 1.66 -10.84 4.55
CA GLY A 21 1.38 -9.41 4.66
C GLY A 21 1.22 -8.61 3.39
N GLN A 22 1.13 -9.20 2.21
CA GLN A 22 0.84 -8.43 0.99
C GLN A 22 -0.50 -8.87 0.42
N GLN A 23 -1.57 -8.59 1.16
CA GLN A 23 -2.89 -8.56 0.55
C GLN A 23 -2.87 -7.44 -0.47
N THR A 24 -2.74 -7.77 -1.76
CA THR A 24 -2.81 -6.79 -2.86
C THR A 24 -4.17 -6.12 -2.78
N ARG A 25 -4.23 -4.95 -2.14
CA ARG A 25 -5.43 -4.11 -2.19
C ARG A 25 -5.63 -3.72 -3.64
N LYS A 26 -6.85 -3.91 -4.14
CA LYS A 26 -7.24 -3.37 -5.43
C LYS A 26 -7.24 -1.85 -5.28
N ALA A 27 -6.21 -1.24 -5.83
CA ALA A 27 -6.02 0.20 -5.91
C ALA A 27 -6.19 0.65 -7.36
N THR A 28 -6.79 1.81 -7.56
CA THR A 28 -6.85 2.48 -8.86
C THR A 28 -6.39 3.91 -8.69
N LEU A 29 -5.39 4.32 -9.48
CA LEU A 29 -4.92 5.69 -9.56
C LEU A 29 -5.63 6.37 -10.72
N PHE A 30 -6.27 7.50 -10.46
CA PHE A 30 -6.84 8.37 -11.48
C PHE A 30 -6.01 9.64 -11.57
N GLU A 31 -5.62 10.07 -12.77
CA GLU A 31 -4.79 11.27 -12.95
C GLU A 31 -5.26 12.18 -14.09
N GLY A 32 -4.94 13.47 -13.97
CA GLY A 32 -5.08 14.46 -15.04
C GLY A 32 -6.45 15.12 -15.14
N ALA A 33 -7.43 14.69 -14.36
CA ALA A 33 -8.76 15.31 -14.32
C ALA A 33 -8.78 16.59 -13.45
N ARG A 34 -9.79 17.43 -13.65
CA ARG A 34 -10.17 18.46 -12.67
C ARG A 34 -11.08 17.82 -11.62
N LEU A 35 -10.63 17.76 -10.37
CA LEU A 35 -11.42 17.18 -9.29
C LEU A 35 -12.22 18.26 -8.55
N ILE A 36 -13.52 18.03 -8.42
CA ILE A 36 -14.45 18.83 -7.62
C ILE A 36 -14.89 17.94 -6.45
N MET A 37 -14.41 18.22 -5.23
CA MET A 37 -14.58 17.33 -4.07
C MET A 37 -16.01 17.33 -3.52
N GLY A 38 -16.79 18.37 -3.81
CA GLY A 38 -18.17 18.52 -3.30
C GLY A 38 -18.26 18.99 -1.85
N ASP A 39 -17.13 19.37 -1.24
CA ASP A 39 -17.03 19.92 0.11
C ASP A 39 -17.16 21.47 0.16
N GLY A 40 -17.40 22.10 -0.99
CA GLY A 40 -17.44 23.56 -1.14
C GLY A 40 -16.06 24.21 -1.30
N GLY A 41 -14.98 23.42 -1.29
CA GLY A 41 -13.62 23.89 -1.52
C GLY A 41 -13.31 24.23 -2.99
N ALA A 42 -12.14 24.81 -3.21
CA ALA A 42 -11.65 25.10 -4.55
C ALA A 42 -11.35 23.79 -5.33
N PRO A 43 -11.72 23.69 -6.62
CA PRO A 43 -11.37 22.54 -7.44
C PRO A 43 -9.86 22.32 -7.57
N ILE A 44 -9.44 21.06 -7.68
CA ILE A 44 -8.04 20.68 -7.90
C ILE A 44 -7.83 20.44 -9.40
N GLU A 45 -7.08 21.33 -10.03
CA GLU A 45 -6.67 21.18 -11.43
C GLU A 45 -5.54 20.16 -11.59
N SER A 46 -5.57 19.39 -12.68
CA SER A 46 -4.63 18.30 -12.96
C SER A 46 -4.43 17.40 -11.73
N SER A 47 -5.53 16.96 -11.14
CA SER A 47 -5.55 16.15 -9.92
C SER A 47 -5.00 14.74 -10.14
N ALA A 48 -4.62 14.11 -9.03
CA ALA A 48 -4.39 12.69 -8.91
C ALA A 48 -5.03 12.18 -7.62
N PHE A 49 -5.64 11.00 -7.66
CA PHE A 49 -6.21 10.38 -6.46
C PHE A 49 -6.24 8.86 -6.56
N VAL A 50 -6.10 8.19 -5.42
CA VAL A 50 -6.15 6.74 -5.32
C VAL A 50 -7.48 6.32 -4.70
N VAL A 51 -8.12 5.33 -5.33
CA VAL A 51 -9.27 4.62 -4.75
C VAL A 51 -8.84 3.23 -4.32
N GLU A 52 -9.07 2.89 -3.05
CA GLU A 52 -8.88 1.55 -2.49
C GLU A 52 -10.14 1.10 -1.76
N ASN A 53 -10.63 -0.11 -2.05
CA ASN A 53 -11.84 -0.68 -1.41
C ASN A 53 -13.02 0.31 -1.43
N ASP A 54 -13.27 0.91 -2.59
CA ASP A 54 -14.37 1.85 -2.84
C ASP A 54 -14.29 3.14 -1.99
N ARG A 55 -13.09 3.50 -1.52
CA ARG A 55 -12.84 4.74 -0.76
C ARG A 55 -11.64 5.49 -1.33
N PHE A 56 -11.69 6.82 -1.26
CA PHE A 56 -10.51 7.64 -1.50
C PHE A 56 -9.45 7.34 -0.42
N ALA A 57 -8.27 6.89 -0.86
CA ALA A 57 -7.13 6.64 0.00
C ALA A 57 -6.20 7.87 0.06
N SER A 58 -6.07 8.59 -1.05
CA SER A 58 -5.30 9.83 -1.16
C SER A 58 -5.83 10.71 -2.29
N VAL A 59 -5.67 12.03 -2.15
CA VAL A 59 -6.10 13.04 -3.11
C VAL A 59 -5.07 14.16 -3.14
N GLY A 60 -4.68 14.63 -4.33
CA GLY A 60 -3.73 15.72 -4.50
C GLY A 60 -3.61 16.17 -5.95
N ARG A 61 -2.54 16.91 -6.26
CA ARG A 61 -2.17 17.19 -7.66
C ARG A 61 -1.39 16.03 -8.27
N LYS A 62 -1.42 15.94 -9.60
CA LYS A 62 -0.57 15.03 -10.35
C LYS A 62 0.90 15.27 -9.99
N GLY A 63 1.62 14.19 -9.68
CA GLY A 63 3.01 14.23 -9.21
C GLY A 63 3.18 14.32 -7.68
N GLU A 64 2.15 14.73 -6.93
CA GLU A 64 2.15 14.65 -5.46
C GLU A 64 1.75 13.24 -4.97
N ILE A 65 0.94 12.53 -5.76
CA ILE A 65 0.45 11.19 -5.45
C ILE A 65 1.34 10.15 -6.13
N GLN A 66 1.92 9.25 -5.34
CA GLN A 66 2.60 8.06 -5.84
C GLN A 66 1.59 6.93 -6.06
N ALA A 67 1.68 6.24 -7.19
CA ALA A 67 0.89 5.04 -7.47
C ALA A 67 1.24 3.92 -6.47
N PRO A 68 0.25 3.31 -5.79
CA PRO A 68 0.49 2.10 -5.03
C PRO A 68 0.99 0.96 -5.93
N PRO A 69 1.79 0.01 -5.40
CA PRO A 69 2.23 -1.14 -6.16
C PRO A 69 1.03 -1.94 -6.71
N GLY A 70 1.01 -2.19 -8.01
CA GLY A 70 -0.05 -2.97 -8.67
C GLY A 70 -1.37 -2.22 -8.85
N ALA A 71 -1.40 -0.90 -8.64
CA ALA A 71 -2.57 -0.09 -8.97
C ALA A 71 -2.86 -0.11 -10.47
N ALA A 72 -4.15 -0.19 -10.82
CA ALA A 72 -4.59 0.11 -12.17
C ALA A 72 -4.52 1.63 -12.42
N GLY A 73 -4.25 2.03 -13.67
CA GLY A 73 -4.22 3.42 -14.12
C GLY A 73 -5.13 3.65 -15.31
#